data_AF-A0A1X0P234-F1
#
_entry.id   AF-A0A1X0P234-F1
#
_cell.length_a   1.000
_cell.length_b   1.000
_cell.length_c   1.000
_cell.angle_alpha   90.00
_cell.angle_beta   90.00
_cell.angle_gamma   90.00
#
_symmetry.space_group_name_H-M   'P 1'
#
loop_
_entity.id
_entity.type
_entity.pdbx_description
1 polymer ?
#
loop_
_entity_poly.entity_id
_entity_poly.type
_entity_poly.pdbx_seq_one_letter_code
_entity_poly.pdbx_strand_id
1 'polypeptide(L)'
;MSKPTSQMSEMDMQRMRTYRRLNELRMQPLKSLPMTAFMMWMVGNEVSIFSIMFVGMAVVNPLQSILGCGKVFAEFADDVSQDAGIRSAVAQSKLIYIGCCLVAFTVALVKLSWMGLMPVNAMDWLDTTPPVYKEHTLGVYTA
;
A
#
# COMPACT_ATOMS: atom_id res chain seq x y z
N MET A 1 54.57 17.26 -3.37
CA MET A 1 53.77 16.13 -2.85
C MET A 1 52.30 16.54 -2.83
N SER A 2 51.67 16.60 -4.01
CA SER A 2 50.27 17.02 -4.18
C SER A 2 49.39 15.77 -4.26
N LYS A 3 48.46 15.60 -3.31
CA LYS A 3 47.42 14.57 -3.37
C LYS A 3 46.55 14.81 -4.63
N PRO A 4 46.03 13.75 -5.27
CA PRO A 4 45.30 13.88 -6.53
C PRO A 4 43.91 14.46 -6.26
N THR A 5 43.73 15.73 -6.62
CA THR A 5 42.43 16.45 -6.55
C THR A 5 41.39 15.91 -7.54
N SER A 6 41.76 15.01 -8.47
CA SER A 6 40.86 14.49 -9.52
C SER A 6 39.97 13.32 -9.08
N GLN A 7 40.43 12.43 -8.19
CA GLN A 7 39.65 11.24 -7.80
C GLN A 7 38.59 11.51 -6.72
N MET A 8 38.77 12.59 -5.94
CA MET A 8 37.81 13.03 -4.91
C MET A 8 36.56 13.71 -5.50
N SER A 9 36.43 13.75 -6.83
CA SER A 9 35.30 14.36 -7.54
C SER A 9 34.31 13.28 -8.01
N GLU A 10 34.78 12.21 -8.62
CA GLU A 10 33.90 11.25 -9.35
C GLU A 10 33.07 10.37 -8.42
N MET A 11 33.68 9.83 -7.36
CA MET A 11 33.01 8.97 -6.38
C MET A 11 31.96 9.74 -5.56
N ASP A 12 32.29 10.97 -5.14
CA ASP A 12 31.34 11.81 -4.41
C ASP A 12 30.19 12.28 -5.31
N MET A 13 30.45 12.56 -6.59
CA MET A 13 29.41 12.80 -7.59
C MET A 13 28.52 11.56 -7.83
N GLN A 14 29.07 10.34 -7.81
CA GLN A 14 28.28 9.11 -7.90
C GLN A 14 27.37 8.95 -6.68
N ARG A 15 27.91 9.12 -5.46
CA ARG A 15 27.14 9.10 -4.22
C ARG A 15 25.98 10.09 -4.23
N MET A 16 26.23 11.35 -4.59
CA MET A 16 25.19 12.38 -4.67
C MET A 16 24.08 12.00 -5.66
N ARG A 17 24.44 11.42 -6.81
CA ARG A 17 23.46 10.92 -7.80
C ARG A 17 22.62 9.78 -7.22
N THR A 18 23.24 8.82 -6.53
CA THR A 18 22.53 7.71 -5.87
C THR A 18 21.58 8.22 -4.79
N TYR A 19 22.02 9.13 -3.90
CA TYR A 19 21.16 9.74 -2.88
C TYR A 19 19.94 10.44 -3.47
N ARG A 20 20.12 11.18 -4.58
CA ARG A 20 19.01 11.84 -5.27
C ARG A 20 18.01 10.83 -5.84
N ARG A 21 18.50 9.78 -6.50
CA ARG A 21 17.65 8.69 -7.02
C ARG A 21 16.88 7.98 -5.91
N LEU A 22 17.55 7.62 -4.81
CA LEU A 22 16.90 7.02 -3.64
C LEU A 22 15.80 7.93 -3.08
N ASN A 23 16.05 9.24 -3.00
CA ASN A 23 15.08 10.22 -2.52
C ASN A 23 13.85 10.33 -3.43
N GLU A 24 14.05 10.27 -4.74
CA GLU A 24 12.94 10.29 -5.70
C GLU A 24 12.13 9.00 -5.64
N LEU A 25 12.81 7.86 -5.49
CA LEU A 25 12.20 6.53 -5.43
C LEU A 25 11.39 6.30 -4.16
N ARG A 26 11.91 6.68 -2.98
CA ARG A 26 11.17 6.57 -1.72
C ARG A 26 9.87 7.40 -1.72
N MET A 27 9.84 8.50 -2.46
CA MET A 27 8.67 9.39 -2.59
C MET A 27 7.71 8.98 -3.71
N GLN A 28 8.06 8.00 -4.54
CA GLN A 28 7.24 7.55 -5.67
C GLN A 28 5.78 7.18 -5.29
N PRO A 29 5.52 6.31 -4.30
CA PRO A 29 4.14 5.94 -3.94
C PRO A 29 3.35 7.11 -3.34
N LEU A 30 4.05 8.07 -2.72
CA LEU A 30 3.43 9.27 -2.15
C LEU A 30 3.00 10.24 -3.25
N LYS A 31 3.74 10.35 -4.36
CA LYS A 31 3.41 11.26 -5.47
C LYS A 31 2.15 10.85 -6.24
N SER A 32 1.85 9.55 -6.32
CA SER A 32 0.62 9.04 -6.95
C SER A 32 -0.60 9.13 -6.04
N LEU A 33 -0.39 9.21 -4.73
CA LEU A 33 -1.46 9.18 -3.71
C LEU A 33 -2.50 10.31 -3.89
N PRO A 34 -2.12 11.58 -4.15
CA PRO A 34 -3.08 12.66 -4.37
C PRO A 34 -4.03 12.40 -5.53
N MET A 35 -3.52 11.84 -6.63
CA MET A 35 -4.33 11.50 -7.80
C MET A 35 -5.32 10.39 -7.46
N THR A 36 -4.85 9.33 -6.80
CA THR A 36 -5.71 8.21 -6.37
C THR A 36 -6.76 8.68 -5.36
N ALA A 37 -6.39 9.52 -4.40
CA ALA A 37 -7.30 10.07 -3.39
C ALA A 37 -8.36 10.99 -4.01
N PHE A 38 -7.97 11.85 -4.95
CA PHE A 38 -8.92 12.70 -5.67
C PHE A 38 -9.93 11.89 -6.48
N MET A 39 -9.47 10.84 -7.17
CA MET A 39 -10.37 9.97 -7.91
C MET A 39 -11.29 9.20 -6.96
N MET A 40 -10.77 8.72 -5.84
CA MET A 40 -11.56 8.04 -4.80
C MET A 40 -12.62 8.95 -4.17
N TRP A 41 -12.34 10.25 -4.07
CA TRP A 41 -13.31 11.27 -3.66
C TRP A 41 -14.41 11.47 -4.73
N MET A 42 -14.04 11.57 -6.01
CA MET A 42 -14.99 11.71 -7.11
C MET A 42 -15.89 10.50 -7.32
N VAL A 43 -15.38 9.28 -7.13
CA VAL A 43 -16.16 8.03 -7.26
C VAL A 43 -17.32 7.98 -6.26
N GLY A 44 -17.31 8.79 -5.19
CA GLY A 44 -18.41 8.89 -4.25
C GLY A 44 -18.60 7.60 -3.44
N ASN A 45 -19.73 7.47 -2.75
CA ASN A 45 -20.08 6.30 -1.93
C ASN A 45 -21.06 5.35 -2.63
N GLU A 46 -21.41 5.62 -3.89
CA GLU A 46 -22.31 4.77 -4.65
C GLU A 46 -21.58 3.51 -5.16
N VAL A 47 -22.16 2.35 -4.85
CA VAL A 47 -21.60 1.05 -5.23
C VAL A 47 -22.07 0.73 -6.65
N SER A 48 -21.18 0.95 -7.61
CA SER A 48 -21.32 0.57 -9.02
C SER A 48 -20.22 -0.42 -9.37
N ILE A 49 -20.41 -1.26 -10.39
CA ILE A 49 -19.38 -2.20 -10.86
C ILE A 49 -18.03 -1.49 -11.11
N PHE A 50 -18.08 -0.28 -11.69
CA PHE A 50 -16.89 0.51 -11.96
C PHE A 50 -16.19 1.03 -10.70
N SER A 51 -16.96 1.37 -9.66
CA SER A 51 -16.37 1.86 -8.41
C SER A 51 -15.68 0.74 -7.64
N ILE A 52 -16.23 -0.48 -7.65
CA ILE A 52 -15.60 -1.67 -7.06
C ILE A 52 -14.27 -1.98 -7.74
N MET A 53 -14.23 -1.97 -9.08
CA MET A 53 -13.01 -2.30 -9.83
C MET A 53 -11.90 -1.27 -9.57
N PHE A 54 -12.24 0.02 -9.54
CA PHE A 54 -11.28 1.08 -9.24
C PHE A 54 -10.74 1.00 -7.81
N VAL A 55 -11.62 0.82 -6.82
CA VAL A 55 -11.22 0.69 -5.41
C VAL A 55 -10.40 -0.59 -5.18
N GLY A 56 -10.73 -1.67 -5.89
CA GLY A 56 -9.92 -2.89 -5.90
C GLY A 56 -8.48 -2.63 -6.38
N MET A 57 -8.30 -1.92 -7.49
CA MET A 57 -6.96 -1.53 -7.95
C MET A 57 -6.25 -0.59 -6.95
N ALA A 58 -6.99 0.32 -6.31
CA ALA A 58 -6.44 1.21 -5.29
C ALA A 58 -5.88 0.46 -4.06
N VAL A 59 -6.41 -0.74 -3.75
CA VAL A 59 -5.86 -1.63 -2.71
C VAL A 59 -4.73 -2.50 -3.24
N VAL A 60 -4.88 -3.09 -4.43
CA VAL A 60 -3.92 -4.03 -4.98
C VAL A 60 -2.61 -3.35 -5.37
N ASN A 61 -2.65 -2.14 -5.93
CA ASN A 61 -1.46 -1.39 -6.35
C ASN A 61 -0.44 -1.14 -5.22
N PRO A 62 -0.84 -0.62 -4.03
CA PRO A 62 0.09 -0.49 -2.90
C PRO A 62 0.54 -1.85 -2.37
N LEU A 63 -0.30 -2.90 -2.43
CA LEU A 63 0.07 -4.25 -2.03
C LEU A 63 1.17 -4.82 -2.94
N GLN A 64 1.00 -4.71 -4.26
CA GLN A 64 2.00 -5.08 -5.25
C GLN A 64 3.29 -4.26 -5.10
N SER A 65 3.18 -2.97 -4.77
CA SER A 65 4.34 -2.12 -4.51
C SER A 65 5.14 -2.60 -3.29
N ILE A 66 4.47 -3.03 -2.20
CA ILE A 66 5.13 -3.60 -1.03
C ILE A 66 5.82 -4.92 -1.37
N LEU A 67 5.11 -5.83 -2.05
CA LEU A 67 5.65 -7.14 -2.45
C LEU A 67 6.78 -7.01 -3.48
N GLY A 68 6.69 -6.00 -4.36
CA GLY A 68 7.66 -5.69 -5.40
C GLY A 68 8.86 -4.87 -4.93
N CYS A 69 8.86 -4.38 -3.69
CA CYS A 69 9.92 -3.55 -3.11
C CYS A 69 11.32 -4.19 -3.28
N GLY A 70 11.44 -5.51 -3.12
CA GLY A 70 12.69 -6.23 -3.33
C GLY A 70 13.29 -6.02 -4.74
N LYS A 71 12.45 -6.00 -5.77
CA LYS A 71 12.88 -5.80 -7.17
C LYS A 71 13.29 -4.34 -7.43
N VAL A 72 12.51 -3.40 -6.89
CA VAL A 72 12.77 -1.96 -7.06
C VAL A 72 14.12 -1.56 -6.47
N PHE A 73 14.49 -2.14 -5.33
CA PHE A 73 15.78 -1.86 -4.69
C PHE A 73 16.92 -2.81 -5.10
N ALA A 74 16.64 -3.81 -5.95
CA ALA A 74 17.69 -4.70 -6.48
C ALA A 74 18.64 -3.96 -7.43
N GLU A 75 18.15 -2.92 -8.12
CA GLU A 75 18.97 -2.07 -8.99
C GLU A 75 20.09 -1.35 -8.23
N PHE A 76 19.91 -1.09 -6.93
CA PHE A 76 20.93 -0.46 -6.08
C PHE A 76 21.83 -1.47 -5.35
N ALA A 77 21.69 -2.78 -5.62
CA ALA A 77 22.49 -3.81 -4.94
C ALA A 77 23.98 -3.69 -5.28
N ASP A 78 24.32 -3.34 -6.52
CA ASP A 78 25.69 -3.14 -6.96
C ASP A 78 26.32 -1.90 -6.30
N ASP A 79 25.58 -0.79 -6.21
CA ASP A 79 26.01 0.44 -5.50
C ASP A 79 26.22 0.20 -4.00
N VAL A 80 25.42 -0.68 -3.39
CA VAL A 80 25.54 -1.07 -1.97
C VAL A 80 26.79 -1.90 -1.70
N SER A 81 27.27 -2.66 -2.69
CA SER A 81 28.47 -3.48 -2.55
C SER A 81 29.76 -2.66 -2.53
N GLN A 82 29.76 -1.49 -3.17
CA GLN A 82 30.93 -0.62 -3.27
C GLN A 82 31.09 0.32 -2.07
N ASP A 83 30.00 0.71 -1.40
CA ASP A 83 30.04 1.69 -0.32
C ASP A 83 29.11 1.35 0.86
N ALA A 84 29.69 1.17 2.05
CA ALA A 84 28.94 0.87 3.28
C ALA A 84 27.96 2.00 3.69
N GLY A 85 28.25 3.25 3.34
CA GLY A 85 27.37 4.39 3.60
C GLY A 85 26.09 4.39 2.74
N ILE A 86 26.14 3.85 1.52
CA ILE A 86 24.97 3.74 0.64
C ILE A 86 24.01 2.66 1.15
N ARG A 87 24.54 1.59 1.76
CA ARG A 87 23.74 0.51 2.37
C ARG A 87 22.75 1.02 3.41
N SER A 88 23.18 1.90 4.31
CA SER A 88 22.30 2.45 5.35
C SER A 88 21.22 3.37 4.74
N ALA A 89 21.58 4.16 3.74
CA ALA A 89 20.66 5.04 3.02
C ALA A 89 19.59 4.28 2.22
N VAL A 90 19.97 3.15 1.59
CA VAL A 90 19.04 2.24 0.91
C VAL A 90 18.08 1.61 1.92
N ALA A 91 18.58 1.17 3.08
CA ALA A 91 17.74 0.59 4.14
C ALA A 91 16.72 1.61 4.66
N GLN A 92 17.13 2.86 4.91
CA GLN A 92 16.22 3.94 5.30
C GLN A 92 15.18 4.23 4.22
N SER A 93 15.60 4.29 2.95
CA SER A 93 14.70 4.54 1.82
C SER A 93 13.67 3.43 1.63
N LYS A 94 14.05 2.16 1.86
CA LYS A 94 13.13 1.01 1.88
C LYS A 94 12.04 1.16 2.93
N LEU A 95 12.41 1.53 4.15
CA LEU A 95 11.45 1.73 5.24
C LEU A 95 10.47 2.87 4.93
N ILE A 96 10.96 3.99 4.40
CA ILE A 96 10.12 5.12 4.01
C ILE A 96 9.15 4.71 2.88
N TYR A 97 9.64 3.99 1.87
CA TYR A 97 8.81 3.50 0.76
C TYR A 97 7.68 2.60 1.26
N ILE A 98 7.99 1.63 2.12
CA ILE A 98 6.98 0.74 2.72
C ILE A 98 5.98 1.55 3.56
N GLY A 99 6.46 2.51 4.36
CA GLY A 99 5.60 3.40 5.13
C GLY A 99 4.61 4.17 4.26
N CYS A 100 5.07 4.77 3.15
CA CYS A 100 4.19 5.46 2.21
C CYS A 100 3.17 4.53 1.55
N CYS A 101 3.57 3.31 1.18
CA CYS A 101 2.65 2.31 0.64
C CYS A 101 1.60 1.87 1.66
N LEU A 102 1.97 1.72 2.94
CA LEU A 102 1.04 1.40 4.02
C LEU A 102 0.03 2.52 4.26
N VAL A 103 0.44 3.78 4.16
CA VAL A 103 -0.49 4.92 4.24
C VAL A 103 -1.50 4.85 3.09
N ALA A 104 -1.04 4.64 1.85
CA ALA A 104 -1.92 4.51 0.69
C ALA A 104 -2.89 3.33 0.84
N PHE A 105 -2.40 2.19 1.32
CA PHE A 105 -3.21 1.00 1.59
C PHE A 105 -4.27 1.26 2.67
N THR A 106 -3.91 1.93 3.77
CA THR A 106 -4.84 2.27 4.86
C THR A 106 -5.96 3.17 4.37
N VAL A 107 -5.64 4.19 3.56
CA VAL A 107 -6.67 5.08 2.96
C VAL A 107 -7.64 4.28 2.09
N ALA A 108 -7.12 3.35 1.28
CA ALA A 108 -7.97 2.48 0.46
C ALA A 108 -8.86 1.55 1.31
N LEU A 109 -8.34 0.99 2.41
CA LEU A 109 -9.14 0.17 3.34
C LEU A 109 -10.26 0.95 4.02
N VAL A 110 -9.99 2.18 4.46
CA VAL A 110 -11.02 3.06 5.04
C VAL A 110 -12.14 3.30 4.03
N LYS A 111 -11.81 3.54 2.77
CA LYS A 111 -12.82 3.70 1.72
C LYS A 111 -13.64 2.43 1.49
N LEU A 112 -13.00 1.25 1.45
CA LEU A 112 -13.73 -0.03 1.34
C LEU A 112 -14.72 -0.23 2.49
N SER A 113 -14.32 0.15 3.70
CA SER A 113 -15.19 0.11 4.88
C SER A 113 -16.38 1.05 4.70
N TRP A 114 -16.17 2.29 4.23
CA TRP A 114 -17.26 3.22 3.95
C TRP A 114 -18.20 2.79 2.82
N MET A 115 -17.75 1.93 1.90
CA MET A 115 -18.57 1.36 0.83
C MET A 115 -19.27 0.05 1.23
N GLY A 116 -18.99 -0.49 2.43
CA GLY A 116 -19.60 -1.74 2.91
C GLY A 116 -19.15 -2.98 2.14
N LEU A 117 -18.01 -2.94 1.44
CA LEU A 117 -17.51 -4.04 0.61
C LEU A 117 -16.66 -5.05 1.40
N MET A 118 -16.24 -4.70 2.62
CA MET A 118 -15.43 -5.57 3.46
C MET A 118 -16.35 -6.47 4.31
N PRO A 119 -16.05 -7.78 4.46
CA PRO A 119 -16.85 -8.70 5.27
C PRO A 119 -16.63 -8.44 6.78
N VAL A 120 -17.05 -7.28 7.26
CA VAL A 120 -16.90 -6.84 8.67
C VAL A 120 -18.24 -6.82 9.41
N ASN A 121 -19.36 -6.81 8.69
CA ASN A 121 -20.67 -6.78 9.32
C ASN A 121 -21.10 -8.20 9.70
N ALA A 122 -21.79 -8.37 10.82
CA ALA A 122 -22.30 -9.68 11.26
C ALA A 122 -23.19 -10.36 10.18
N MET A 123 -23.83 -9.56 9.33
CA MET A 123 -24.61 -10.02 8.18
C MET A 123 -23.76 -10.73 7.12
N ASP A 124 -22.47 -10.38 6.99
CA ASP A 124 -21.54 -11.00 6.05
C ASP A 124 -21.13 -12.41 6.49
N TRP A 125 -21.35 -12.73 7.78
CA TRP A 125 -21.03 -14.01 8.42
C TRP A 125 -22.27 -14.82 8.79
N LEU A 126 -23.45 -14.28 8.50
CA LEU A 126 -24.71 -14.98 8.75
C LEU A 126 -24.82 -16.16 7.77
N ASP A 127 -25.05 -17.34 8.33
CA ASP A 127 -25.25 -18.53 7.52
C ASP A 127 -26.49 -18.32 6.64
N THR A 128 -26.35 -18.60 5.35
CA THR A 128 -27.45 -18.41 4.36
C THR A 128 -28.56 -19.43 4.54
N THR A 129 -28.42 -20.34 5.50
CA THR A 129 -29.47 -21.24 5.93
C THR A 129 -30.60 -20.44 6.61
N PRO A 130 -31.85 -20.51 6.13
CA PRO A 130 -32.97 -19.90 6.83
C PRO A 130 -33.08 -20.49 8.24
N PRO A 131 -33.37 -19.69 9.27
CA PRO A 131 -33.51 -20.21 10.62
C PRO A 131 -34.64 -21.25 10.66
N VAL A 132 -34.40 -22.38 11.32
CA VAL A 132 -35.43 -23.40 11.51
C VAL A 132 -36.53 -22.81 12.40
N TYR A 133 -37.68 -22.51 11.80
CA TYR A 133 -38.86 -22.01 12.52
C TYR A 133 -39.32 -23.09 13.52
N LYS A 134 -39.10 -22.85 14.82
CA LYS A 134 -39.68 -23.67 15.89
C LYS A 134 -41.04 -23.09 16.25
N GLU A 135 -42.10 -23.66 15.69
CA GLU A 135 -43.46 -23.32 16.12
C GLU A 135 -43.70 -23.89 17.52
N HIS A 136 -43.68 -23.02 18.53
CA HIS A 136 -44.09 -23.37 19.88
C HIS A 136 -45.62 -23.29 19.98
N THR A 137 -46.30 -24.36 19.61
CA THR A 137 -47.75 -24.47 19.80
C THR A 137 -48.04 -24.93 21.23
N LEU A 138 -48.36 -23.98 22.11
CA LEU A 138 -48.95 -24.28 23.42
C LEU A 138 -50.45 -24.49 23.21
N GLY A 139 -50.84 -25.72 22.88
CA GLY A 139 -52.25 -26.13 22.84
C GLY A 139 -52.84 -26.15 24.24
N VAL A 140 -53.57 -25.10 24.62
CA VAL A 140 -54.40 -25.10 25.83
C VAL A 140 -55.72 -25.78 25.47
N TYR A 141 -55.86 -27.04 25.84
CA TYR A 141 -57.14 -27.75 25.79
C TYR A 141 -57.91 -27.45 27.07
N THR A 142 -58.92 -26.58 27.01
CA THR A 142 -59.93 -26.48 28.07
C THR A 142 -61.04 -27.49 27.79
N ALA A 143 -61.24 -28.42 28.73
CA ALA A 143 -62.32 -29.41 28.74
C ALA A 143 -63.64 -28.82 29.25
#